data_AF-W9T487-F1
#
_entry.id   AF-W9T487-F1
#
_cell.length_a   1.000
_cell.length_b   1.000
_cell.length_c   1.000
_cell.angle_alpha   90.00
_cell.angle_beta   90.00
_cell.angle_gamma   90.00
#
_symmetry.space_group_name_H-M   'P 1'
#
loop_
_entity.id
_entity.type
_entity.pdbx_description
1 polymer ?
#
loop_
_entity_poly.entity_id
_entity_poly.type
_entity_poly.pdbx_seq_one_letter_code
_entity_poly.pdbx_strand_id
1 'polypeptide(L)'
;MSFDETKHNTIIELFKQGKTLREIGGMYAVSGERIRQILAAHGVTGKQGGQAVRTAKRSAATRQKREQACLEKHGCTLEQFQSVCTHRPKGSTSPYLIFGWQRNHANFRGIEWKMSFWEWFSVWQESGKWEERGRGAGSYCMCRVGDEGAYELGNVYIGSIVHNSTLGRTLAYERQKDRTPFHRAMISAGGRKVVSEALGVPSAYLSQLANDGYLPRCWLDDGRAESFAMLTCGAFTLEDLAGMCRAASEKEAA
;
A
#
# COMPACT_ATOMS: atom_id res chain seq x y z
N MET A 1 -28.70 -68.77 6.75
CA MET A 1 -27.67 -68.31 5.78
C MET A 1 -27.09 -66.99 6.27
N SER A 2 -26.00 -67.05 7.03
CA SER A 2 -25.25 -65.90 7.59
C SER A 2 -24.34 -65.23 6.55
N PHE A 3 -24.79 -65.19 5.29
CA PHE A 3 -23.96 -64.64 4.22
C PHE A 3 -24.02 -63.11 4.31
N ASP A 4 -22.95 -62.56 4.87
CA ASP A 4 -22.37 -61.26 4.54
C ASP A 4 -22.98 -59.97 5.07
N GLU A 5 -23.61 -59.97 6.25
CA GLU A 5 -23.92 -58.72 6.94
C GLU A 5 -22.66 -57.86 7.18
N THR A 6 -21.53 -58.48 7.55
CA THR A 6 -20.24 -57.80 7.69
C THR A 6 -19.76 -57.19 6.36
N LYS A 7 -19.92 -57.90 5.24
CA LYS A 7 -19.54 -57.34 3.93
C LYS A 7 -20.50 -56.25 3.47
N HIS A 8 -21.81 -56.38 3.72
CA HIS A 8 -22.78 -55.32 3.45
C HIS A 8 -22.42 -54.05 4.23
N ASN A 9 -22.11 -54.17 5.51
CA ASN A 9 -21.67 -53.05 6.34
C ASN A 9 -20.37 -52.43 5.80
N THR A 10 -19.41 -53.25 5.38
CA THR A 10 -18.15 -52.75 4.79
C THR A 10 -18.40 -52.03 3.45
N ILE A 11 -19.28 -52.56 2.60
CA ILE A 11 -19.70 -51.93 1.34
C ILE A 11 -20.35 -50.56 1.61
N ILE A 12 -21.22 -50.48 2.61
CA ILE A 12 -21.87 -49.24 3.02
C ILE A 12 -20.83 -48.22 3.49
N GLU A 13 -19.90 -48.64 4.35
CA GLU A 13 -18.84 -47.75 4.84
C GLU A 13 -17.91 -47.27 3.72
N LEU A 14 -17.49 -48.15 2.82
CA LEU A 14 -16.68 -47.76 1.66
C LEU A 14 -17.43 -46.77 0.75
N PHE A 15 -18.74 -46.96 0.55
CA PHE A 15 -19.56 -46.05 -0.21
C PHE A 15 -19.65 -44.67 0.48
N LYS A 16 -19.90 -44.64 1.80
CA LYS A 16 -19.89 -43.40 2.60
C LYS A 16 -18.53 -42.71 2.63
N GLN A 17 -17.43 -43.46 2.54
CA GLN A 17 -16.08 -42.89 2.39
C GLN A 17 -15.84 -42.25 1.01
N GLY A 18 -16.76 -42.45 0.06
CA GLY A 18 -16.74 -41.86 -1.28
C GLY A 18 -16.22 -42.80 -2.38
N LYS A 19 -16.10 -44.12 -2.12
CA LYS A 19 -15.81 -45.09 -3.18
C LYS A 19 -17.02 -45.21 -4.12
N THR A 20 -16.76 -45.33 -5.42
CA THR A 20 -17.79 -45.51 -6.44
C THR A 20 -18.29 -46.95 -6.47
N LEU A 21 -19.49 -47.18 -7.00
CA LEU A 21 -20.05 -48.53 -7.16
C LEU A 21 -19.10 -49.45 -7.97
N ARG A 22 -18.38 -48.90 -8.95
CA ARG A 22 -17.41 -49.63 -9.77
C ARG A 22 -16.16 -50.03 -8.97
N GLU A 23 -15.61 -49.11 -8.17
CA GLU A 23 -14.45 -49.40 -7.31
C GLU A 23 -14.79 -50.48 -6.28
N ILE A 24 -15.95 -50.36 -5.61
CA ILE A 24 -16.42 -51.35 -4.63
C ILE A 24 -16.70 -52.70 -5.32
N GLY A 25 -17.37 -52.67 -6.47
CA GLY A 25 -17.64 -53.88 -7.25
C GLY A 25 -16.37 -54.63 -7.64
N GLY A 26 -15.31 -53.90 -8.01
CA GLY A 26 -14.00 -54.47 -8.28
C GLY A 26 -13.34 -55.11 -7.04
N MET A 27 -13.48 -54.49 -5.86
CA MET A 27 -12.90 -55.02 -4.61
C MET A 27 -13.54 -56.34 -4.15
N TYR A 28 -14.83 -56.52 -4.39
CA TYR A 28 -15.58 -57.70 -3.94
C TYR A 28 -15.94 -58.68 -5.07
N ALA A 29 -15.52 -58.40 -6.31
CA ALA A 29 -15.92 -59.15 -7.52
C ALA A 29 -17.45 -59.23 -7.70
N VAL A 30 -18.15 -58.13 -7.43
CA VAL A 30 -19.61 -58.01 -7.50
C VAL A 30 -20.02 -56.93 -8.51
N SER A 31 -21.11 -57.11 -9.25
CA SER A 31 -21.59 -56.11 -10.20
C SER A 31 -22.03 -54.82 -9.49
N GLY A 32 -21.89 -53.67 -10.15
CA GLY A 32 -22.32 -52.37 -9.60
C GLY A 32 -23.83 -52.32 -9.28
N GLU A 33 -24.65 -53.05 -10.04
CA GLU A 33 -26.08 -53.19 -9.76
C GLU A 33 -26.34 -53.93 -8.45
N ARG A 34 -25.59 -54.99 -8.17
CA ARG A 34 -25.70 -55.71 -6.90
C ARG A 34 -25.27 -54.84 -5.71
N ILE A 35 -24.22 -54.02 -5.86
CA ILE A 35 -23.87 -53.02 -4.83
C ILE A 35 -25.01 -52.02 -4.61
N ARG A 36 -25.65 -51.54 -5.68
CA ARG A 36 -26.79 -50.63 -5.59
C ARG A 36 -27.97 -51.25 -4.83
N GLN A 37 -28.28 -52.53 -5.09
CA GLN A 37 -29.32 -53.27 -4.36
C GLN A 37 -28.99 -53.40 -2.87
N ILE A 38 -27.73 -53.72 -2.52
CA ILE A 38 -27.28 -53.80 -1.12
C ILE A 38 -27.47 -52.45 -0.43
N LEU A 39 -27.05 -51.35 -1.05
CA LEU A 39 -27.21 -50.00 -0.50
C LEU A 39 -28.70 -49.64 -0.31
N ALA A 40 -29.53 -49.92 -1.32
CA ALA A 40 -30.97 -49.64 -1.26
C ALA A 40 -31.68 -50.44 -0.15
N ALA A 41 -31.31 -51.71 0.04
CA ALA A 41 -31.85 -52.54 1.12
C ALA A 41 -31.53 -52.01 2.53
N HIS A 42 -30.46 -51.23 2.67
CA HIS A 42 -30.06 -50.58 3.93
C HIS A 42 -30.42 -49.09 3.98
N GLY A 43 -31.27 -48.62 3.08
CA GLY A 43 -31.72 -47.22 3.04
C GLY A 43 -30.62 -46.21 2.66
N VAL A 44 -29.50 -46.67 2.10
CA VAL A 44 -28.39 -45.79 1.71
C VAL A 44 -28.65 -45.21 0.33
N THR A 45 -28.78 -43.89 0.27
CA THR A 45 -29.05 -43.15 -0.98
C THR A 45 -27.77 -42.61 -1.60
N GLY A 46 -27.82 -42.25 -2.89
CA GLY A 46 -26.68 -41.64 -3.60
C GLY A 46 -26.17 -40.32 -2.98
N LYS A 47 -26.96 -39.66 -2.12
CA LYS A 47 -26.56 -38.43 -1.41
C LYS A 47 -25.61 -38.70 -0.23
N GLN A 48 -25.60 -39.92 0.30
CA GLN A 48 -24.84 -40.28 1.50
C GLN A 48 -23.44 -40.82 1.18
N GLY A 49 -23.08 -40.98 -0.10
CA GLY A 49 -21.82 -41.62 -0.48
C GLY A 49 -21.40 -41.38 -1.93
N GLY A 50 -20.41 -42.14 -2.38
CA GLY A 50 -19.92 -42.15 -3.75
C GLY A 50 -19.63 -40.76 -4.30
N GLN A 51 -20.34 -40.37 -5.36
CA GLN A 51 -20.12 -39.10 -6.06
C GLN A 51 -20.44 -37.87 -5.21
N ALA A 52 -21.44 -37.92 -4.33
CA ALA A 52 -21.80 -36.79 -3.46
C ALA A 52 -20.64 -36.48 -2.51
N VAL A 53 -20.10 -37.50 -1.85
CA VAL A 53 -18.95 -37.37 -0.94
C VAL A 53 -17.69 -36.94 -1.68
N ARG A 54 -17.42 -37.48 -2.88
CA ARG A 54 -16.28 -37.03 -3.71
C ARG A 54 -16.41 -35.57 -4.12
N THR A 55 -17.61 -35.15 -4.52
CA THR A 55 -17.89 -33.76 -4.90
C THR A 55 -17.70 -32.82 -3.71
N ALA A 56 -18.18 -33.20 -2.53
CA ALA A 56 -17.99 -32.46 -1.28
C ALA A 56 -16.50 -32.38 -0.88
N LYS A 57 -15.75 -33.49 -0.97
CA LYS A 57 -14.30 -33.50 -0.72
C LYS A 57 -13.55 -32.59 -1.69
N ARG A 58 -13.89 -32.64 -2.98
CA ARG A 58 -13.27 -31.78 -4.01
C ARG A 58 -13.61 -30.31 -3.80
N SER A 59 -14.86 -29.99 -3.48
CA SER A 59 -15.27 -28.60 -3.21
C SER A 59 -14.60 -28.07 -1.95
N ALA A 60 -14.52 -28.87 -0.87
CA ALA A 60 -13.80 -28.53 0.35
C ALA A 60 -12.31 -28.28 0.08
N ALA A 61 -11.63 -29.18 -0.63
CA ALA A 61 -10.22 -29.02 -1.00
C ALA A 61 -10.00 -27.77 -1.89
N THR A 62 -10.92 -27.49 -2.81
CA THR A 62 -10.86 -26.28 -3.65
C THR A 62 -11.06 -25.02 -2.81
N ARG A 63 -11.99 -25.04 -1.85
CA ARG A 63 -12.21 -23.94 -0.91
C ARG A 63 -10.97 -23.69 -0.07
N GLN A 64 -10.38 -24.73 0.53
CA GLN A 64 -9.14 -24.63 1.29
C GLN A 64 -7.99 -24.03 0.46
N LYS A 65 -7.81 -24.49 -0.79
CA LYS A 65 -6.80 -23.89 -1.69
C LYS A 65 -7.04 -22.42 -1.96
N ARG A 66 -8.29 -22.00 -2.18
CA ARG A 66 -8.65 -20.59 -2.40
C ARG A 66 -8.40 -19.75 -1.14
N GLU A 67 -8.73 -20.30 0.02
CA GLU A 67 -8.55 -19.65 1.31
C GLU A 67 -7.07 -19.46 1.65
N GLN A 68 -6.26 -20.52 1.45
CA GLN A 68 -4.81 -20.45 1.59
C GLN A 68 -4.19 -19.42 0.63
N ALA A 69 -4.58 -19.44 -0.65
CA ALA A 69 -4.07 -18.47 -1.63
C ALA A 69 -4.48 -17.02 -1.28
N CYS A 70 -5.66 -16.83 -0.69
CA CYS A 70 -6.10 -15.53 -0.19
C CYS A 70 -5.24 -15.07 0.99
N LEU A 71 -4.97 -15.97 1.95
CA LEU A 71 -4.14 -15.70 3.11
C LEU A 71 -2.70 -15.35 2.70
N GLU A 72 -2.09 -16.12 1.82
CA GLU A 72 -0.72 -15.88 1.34
C GLU A 72 -0.58 -14.55 0.59
N LYS A 73 -1.57 -14.21 -0.25
CA LYS A 73 -1.51 -13.03 -1.10
C LYS A 73 -1.94 -11.75 -0.41
N HIS A 74 -2.95 -11.84 0.44
CA HIS A 74 -3.66 -10.69 1.01
C HIS A 74 -3.51 -10.58 2.52
N GLY A 75 -3.07 -11.63 3.21
CA GLY A 75 -2.95 -11.64 4.68
C GLY A 75 -4.29 -11.86 5.40
N CYS A 76 -5.35 -12.28 4.71
CA CYS A 76 -6.67 -12.49 5.30
C CYS A 76 -7.42 -13.70 4.74
N THR A 77 -8.49 -14.09 5.43
CA THR A 77 -9.40 -15.13 4.94
C THR A 77 -10.20 -14.64 3.73
N LEU A 78 -10.71 -15.59 2.93
CA LEU A 78 -11.54 -15.25 1.77
C LEU A 78 -12.80 -14.48 2.17
N GLU A 79 -13.39 -14.80 3.32
CA GLU A 79 -14.57 -14.14 3.86
C GLU A 79 -14.27 -12.68 4.26
N GLN A 80 -13.16 -12.45 4.96
CA GLN A 80 -12.69 -11.10 5.30
C GLN A 80 -12.39 -10.26 4.05
N PHE A 81 -11.73 -10.86 3.05
CA PHE A 81 -11.45 -10.17 1.79
C PHE A 81 -12.76 -9.79 1.07
N GLN A 82 -13.72 -10.71 1.02
CA GLN A 82 -15.01 -10.48 0.38
C GLN A 82 -15.81 -9.40 1.09
N SER A 83 -15.91 -9.41 2.43
CA SER A 83 -16.70 -8.43 3.17
C SER A 83 -16.30 -6.99 2.83
N VAL A 84 -14.99 -6.75 2.70
CA VAL A 84 -14.41 -5.44 2.35
C VAL A 84 -14.59 -5.09 0.87
N CYS A 85 -14.54 -6.08 -0.02
CA CYS A 85 -14.60 -5.84 -1.47
C CYS A 85 -16.04 -5.76 -2.03
N THR A 86 -17.00 -6.47 -1.44
CA THR A 86 -18.37 -6.58 -1.98
C THR A 86 -19.34 -5.55 -1.42
N HIS A 87 -19.20 -5.16 -0.14
CA HIS A 87 -20.12 -4.23 0.53
C HIS A 87 -19.65 -2.78 0.36
N ARG A 88 -19.80 -2.24 -0.85
CA ARG A 88 -19.35 -0.89 -1.20
C ARG A 88 -20.55 0.04 -1.48
N PRO A 89 -20.63 1.24 -0.87
CA PRO A 89 -21.55 2.28 -1.29
C PRO A 89 -21.32 2.67 -2.76
N LYS A 90 -22.40 2.86 -3.52
CA LYS A 90 -22.32 3.26 -4.93
C LYS A 90 -21.45 4.52 -5.05
N GLY A 91 -20.34 4.42 -5.78
CA GLY A 91 -19.38 5.52 -5.97
C GLY A 91 -18.09 5.46 -5.13
N SER A 92 -18.00 4.71 -4.02
CA SER A 92 -16.83 4.78 -3.09
C SER A 92 -15.66 3.83 -3.39
N THR A 93 -14.50 4.27 -3.90
CA THR A 93 -13.44 3.37 -4.41
C THR A 93 -13.11 2.18 -3.50
N SER A 94 -13.05 0.96 -4.07
CA SER A 94 -12.74 -0.27 -3.33
C SER A 94 -11.41 -0.12 -2.56
N PRO A 95 -11.36 -0.52 -1.27
CA PRO A 95 -10.13 -0.48 -0.47
C PRO A 95 -8.97 -1.21 -1.14
N TYR A 96 -9.24 -2.31 -1.85
CA TYR A 96 -8.23 -3.08 -2.56
C TYR A 96 -7.61 -2.30 -3.74
N LEU A 97 -8.40 -1.51 -4.46
CA LEU A 97 -7.87 -0.64 -5.52
C LEU A 97 -6.99 0.46 -4.94
N ILE A 98 -7.42 1.04 -3.82
CA ILE A 98 -6.67 2.08 -3.10
C ILE A 98 -5.31 1.53 -2.63
N PHE A 99 -5.30 0.34 -2.03
CA PHE A 99 -4.08 -0.37 -1.64
C PHE A 99 -3.14 -0.52 -2.84
N GLY A 100 -3.66 -0.98 -3.98
CA GLY A 100 -2.89 -1.12 -5.21
C GLY A 100 -2.27 0.19 -5.69
N TRP A 101 -3.02 1.29 -5.66
CA TRP A 101 -2.51 2.60 -6.02
C TRP A 101 -1.41 3.07 -5.07
N GLN A 102 -1.62 2.98 -3.77
CA GLN A 102 -0.62 3.43 -2.79
C GLN A 102 0.67 2.62 -2.91
N ARG A 103 0.57 1.29 -3.05
CA ARG A 103 1.72 0.41 -3.29
C ARG A 103 2.47 0.78 -4.58
N ASN A 104 1.75 1.03 -5.68
CA ASN A 104 2.39 1.42 -6.94
C ASN A 104 3.09 2.78 -6.81
N HIS A 105 2.51 3.74 -6.09
CA HIS A 105 3.16 5.03 -5.81
C HIS A 105 4.40 4.90 -4.93
N ALA A 106 4.38 3.99 -3.94
CA ALA A 106 5.58 3.69 -3.14
C ALA A 106 6.69 3.11 -4.03
N ASN A 107 6.36 2.09 -4.84
CA ASN A 107 7.31 1.49 -5.78
C ASN A 107 7.89 2.50 -6.77
N PHE A 108 7.06 3.38 -7.33
CA PHE A 108 7.53 4.45 -8.23
C PHE A 108 8.51 5.42 -7.55
N ARG A 109 8.36 5.65 -6.24
CA ARG A 109 9.27 6.46 -5.42
C ARG A 109 10.49 5.68 -4.92
N GLY A 110 10.63 4.39 -5.27
CA GLY A 110 11.68 3.52 -4.73
C GLY A 110 11.52 3.21 -3.23
N ILE A 111 10.31 3.34 -2.69
CA ILE A 111 10.01 3.03 -1.28
C ILE A 111 9.58 1.57 -1.20
N GLU A 112 10.26 0.78 -0.37
CA GLU A 112 9.95 -0.62 -0.14
C GLU A 112 8.56 -0.81 0.48
N TRP A 113 7.86 -1.87 0.07
CA TRP A 113 6.51 -2.20 0.54
C TRP A 113 6.47 -3.64 1.07
N LYS A 114 6.31 -3.80 2.38
CA LYS A 114 6.29 -5.12 3.05
C LYS A 114 4.94 -5.49 3.65
N MET A 115 3.93 -4.60 3.57
CA MET A 115 2.59 -4.89 4.07
C MET A 115 1.76 -5.70 3.07
N SER A 116 1.05 -6.70 3.59
CA SER A 116 -0.09 -7.30 2.92
C SER A 116 -1.29 -6.35 2.85
N PHE A 117 -2.29 -6.70 2.05
CA PHE A 117 -3.52 -5.90 1.94
C PHE A 117 -4.25 -5.79 3.28
N TRP A 118 -4.34 -6.90 4.02
CA TRP A 118 -5.08 -6.94 5.27
C TRP A 118 -4.40 -6.11 6.35
N GLU A 119 -3.09 -6.22 6.52
CA GLU A 119 -2.36 -5.38 7.48
C GLU A 119 -2.54 -3.89 7.17
N TRP A 120 -2.47 -3.52 5.89
CA TRP A 120 -2.71 -2.15 5.46
C TRP A 120 -4.12 -1.68 5.78
N PHE A 121 -5.12 -2.53 5.56
CA PHE A 121 -6.51 -2.19 5.83
C PHE A 121 -6.83 -2.16 7.33
N SER A 122 -6.23 -3.04 8.13
CA SER A 122 -6.35 -3.06 9.59
C SER A 122 -5.85 -1.76 10.21
N VAL A 123 -4.71 -1.23 9.76
CA VAL A 123 -4.21 0.09 10.24
C VAL A 123 -5.23 1.20 9.96
N TRP A 124 -5.91 1.16 8.81
CA TRP A 124 -6.99 2.11 8.52
C TRP A 124 -8.22 1.92 9.41
N GLN A 125 -8.65 0.67 9.62
CA GLN A 125 -9.80 0.36 10.48
C GLN A 125 -9.55 0.76 11.93
N GLU A 126 -8.40 0.37 12.49
CA GLU A 126 -7.98 0.68 13.86
C GLU A 126 -7.87 2.19 14.10
N SER A 127 -7.49 2.97 13.08
CA SER A 127 -7.45 4.42 13.18
C SER A 127 -8.85 5.07 13.26
N GLY A 128 -9.90 4.40 12.80
CA GLY A 128 -11.23 4.97 12.62
C GLY A 128 -11.34 6.05 11.54
N LYS A 129 -10.27 6.30 10.75
CA LYS A 129 -10.18 7.39 9.76
C LYS A 129 -10.38 6.96 8.32
N TRP A 130 -10.88 5.75 8.08
CA TRP A 130 -11.11 5.23 6.73
C TRP A 130 -12.05 6.12 5.91
N GLU A 131 -13.16 6.56 6.49
CA GLU A 131 -14.15 7.41 5.81
C GLU A 131 -13.63 8.84 5.56
N GLU A 132 -12.65 9.29 6.34
CA GLU A 132 -12.00 10.61 6.19
C GLU A 132 -10.77 10.54 5.25
N ARG A 133 -10.49 9.38 4.65
CA ARG A 133 -9.44 9.21 3.65
C ARG A 133 -9.80 9.99 2.39
N GLY A 134 -8.86 10.78 1.87
CA GLY A 134 -9.13 11.56 0.67
C GLY A 134 -7.91 12.27 0.09
N ARG A 135 -8.18 13.27 -0.74
CA ARG A 135 -7.18 14.21 -1.27
C ARG A 135 -7.62 15.60 -0.83
N GLY A 136 -6.82 16.29 -0.03
CA GLY A 136 -7.11 17.66 0.38
C GLY A 136 -6.77 17.98 1.83
N ALA A 137 -6.87 19.26 2.17
CA ALA A 137 -6.76 19.73 3.55
C ALA A 137 -7.98 19.23 4.33
N GLY A 138 -7.74 18.51 5.43
CA GLY A 138 -8.78 17.86 6.25
C GLY A 138 -8.93 16.35 6.01
N SER A 139 -8.36 15.82 4.93
CA SER A 139 -8.33 14.36 4.70
C SER A 139 -7.12 13.70 5.39
N TYR A 140 -7.24 12.39 5.60
CA TYR A 140 -6.19 11.56 6.17
C TYR A 140 -5.47 10.74 5.10
N CYS A 141 -4.20 10.44 5.37
CA CYS A 141 -3.38 9.52 4.60
C CYS A 141 -2.55 8.62 5.53
N MET A 142 -2.09 7.49 5.00
CA MET A 142 -1.13 6.64 5.69
C MET A 142 0.28 7.16 5.46
N CYS A 143 0.92 7.53 6.56
CA CYS A 143 2.24 8.14 6.64
C CYS A 143 3.26 7.10 7.14
N ARG A 144 4.54 7.30 6.83
CA ARG A 144 5.64 6.53 7.43
C ARG A 144 6.23 7.32 8.60
N VAL A 145 6.64 6.64 9.67
CA VAL A 145 7.28 7.31 10.80
C VAL A 145 8.58 7.96 10.33
N GLY A 146 8.72 9.27 10.57
CA GLY A 146 9.87 10.03 10.11
C GLY A 146 10.07 10.06 8.59
N ASP A 147 9.05 9.73 7.77
CA ASP A 147 9.17 9.61 6.31
C ASP A 147 10.36 8.71 5.85
N GLU A 148 10.70 7.70 6.65
CA GLU A 148 11.81 6.76 6.43
C GLU A 148 11.34 5.30 6.44
N GLY A 149 12.19 4.41 5.93
CA GLY A 149 11.93 2.96 5.92
C GLY A 149 10.84 2.49 4.95
N ALA A 150 10.47 1.21 5.06
CA ALA A 150 9.43 0.59 4.23
C ALA A 150 8.03 0.95 4.74
N TYR A 151 7.00 0.79 3.90
CA TYR A 151 5.64 0.60 4.41
C TYR A 151 5.58 -0.81 5.02
N GLU A 152 5.57 -0.88 6.35
CA GLU A 152 5.49 -2.10 7.16
C GLU A 152 4.75 -1.82 8.47
N LEU A 153 4.17 -2.85 9.10
CA LEU A 153 3.53 -2.72 10.41
C LEU A 153 4.51 -2.15 11.43
N GLY A 154 4.05 -1.18 12.23
CA GLY A 154 4.89 -0.47 13.21
C GLY A 154 5.67 0.72 12.65
N ASN A 155 5.89 0.81 11.33
CA ASN A 155 6.51 1.99 10.69
C ASN A 155 5.50 2.88 9.95
N VAL A 156 4.21 2.63 10.14
CA VAL A 156 3.13 3.41 9.50
C VAL A 156 2.14 3.92 10.54
N TYR A 157 1.55 5.08 10.26
CA TYR A 157 0.47 5.65 11.06
C TYR A 157 -0.51 6.41 10.15
N ILE A 158 -1.74 6.63 10.62
CA ILE A 158 -2.72 7.46 9.90
C ILE A 158 -2.63 8.90 10.42
N GLY A 159 -2.34 9.83 9.52
CA GLY A 159 -2.15 11.25 9.83
C GLY A 159 -2.91 12.13 8.84
N SER A 160 -3.11 13.40 9.21
CA SER A 160 -3.69 14.36 8.27
C SER A 160 -2.70 14.67 7.14
N ILE A 161 -3.21 14.90 5.94
CA ILE A 161 -2.37 15.24 4.77
C ILE A 161 -1.55 16.51 5.04
N VAL A 162 -2.12 17.48 5.76
CA VAL A 162 -1.45 18.74 6.13
C VAL A 162 -0.27 18.47 7.05
N HIS A 163 -0.43 17.58 8.04
CA HIS A 163 0.65 17.18 8.92
C HIS A 163 1.76 16.46 8.15
N ASN A 164 1.41 15.46 7.32
CA ASN A 164 2.40 14.73 6.51
C ASN A 164 3.17 15.64 5.53
N SER A 165 2.48 16.59 4.89
CA SER A 165 3.09 17.56 3.98
C SER A 165 4.03 18.52 4.71
N THR A 166 3.64 18.97 5.91
CA THR A 166 4.49 19.84 6.73
C THR A 166 5.72 19.07 7.24
N LEU A 167 5.53 17.87 7.79
CA LEU A 167 6.61 17.01 8.25
C LEU A 167 7.58 16.69 7.11
N GLY A 168 7.08 16.30 5.93
CA GLY A 168 7.92 16.03 4.76
C GLY A 168 8.73 17.24 4.32
N ARG A 169 8.18 18.46 4.39
CA ARG A 169 8.92 19.70 4.10
C ARG A 169 10.01 19.98 5.14
N THR A 170 9.72 19.77 6.42
CA THR A 170 10.68 19.94 7.52
C THR A 170 11.81 18.91 7.41
N LEU A 171 11.49 17.64 7.23
CA LEU A 171 12.50 16.58 7.09
C LEU A 171 13.32 16.76 5.81
N ALA A 172 12.70 17.18 4.69
CA ALA A 172 13.46 17.53 3.49
C ALA A 172 14.37 18.75 3.69
N TYR A 173 14.06 19.64 4.63
CA TYR A 173 14.95 20.72 5.03
C TYR A 173 16.13 20.18 5.86
N GLU A 174 15.86 19.32 6.84
CA GLU A 174 16.88 18.72 7.71
C GLU A 174 17.82 17.74 6.98
N ARG A 175 17.29 16.93 6.06
CA ARG A 175 18.06 15.99 5.22
C ARG A 175 18.96 16.70 4.21
N GLN A 176 18.54 17.88 3.74
CA GLN A 176 19.34 18.69 2.81
C GLN A 176 20.33 19.57 3.59
N LYS A 177 21.28 18.92 4.29
CA LYS A 177 22.45 19.58 4.90
C LYS A 177 23.28 20.41 3.89
N ASP A 178 23.05 20.22 2.59
CA ASP A 178 23.69 20.94 1.47
C ASP A 178 22.83 22.06 0.87
N ARG A 179 21.83 22.60 1.60
CA ARG A 179 21.13 23.79 1.09
C ARG A 179 22.11 24.95 0.98
N THR A 180 22.16 25.48 -0.24
CA THR A 180 23.06 26.55 -0.62
C THR A 180 22.86 27.76 0.29
N PRO A 181 23.91 28.56 0.55
CA PRO A 181 23.79 29.80 1.30
C PRO A 181 22.67 30.70 0.77
N PHE A 182 22.49 30.76 -0.56
CA PHE A 182 21.44 31.54 -1.21
C PHE A 182 20.03 31.03 -0.89
N HIS A 183 19.81 29.71 -0.85
CA HIS A 183 18.55 29.14 -0.41
C HIS A 183 18.23 29.55 1.04
N ARG A 184 19.22 29.55 1.94
CA ARG A 184 19.00 29.95 3.34
C ARG A 184 18.61 31.43 3.45
N ALA A 185 19.32 32.31 2.75
CA ALA A 185 18.97 33.73 2.69
C ALA A 185 17.53 33.97 2.20
N MET A 186 17.11 33.22 1.19
CA MET A 186 15.76 33.33 0.63
C MET A 186 14.65 32.91 1.60
N ILE A 187 14.89 31.89 2.43
CA ILE A 187 13.93 31.50 3.47
C ILE A 187 13.88 32.54 4.57
N SER A 188 15.04 33.08 4.99
CA SER A 188 15.11 34.17 5.98
C SER A 188 14.38 35.44 5.49
N ALA A 189 14.35 35.69 4.18
CA ALA A 189 13.61 36.79 3.57
C ALA A 189 12.08 36.55 3.42
N GLY A 190 11.51 35.52 4.06
CA GLY A 190 10.08 35.20 3.97
C GLY A 190 9.71 34.27 2.81
N GLY A 191 10.69 33.67 2.14
CA GLY A 191 10.51 32.69 1.09
C GLY A 191 10.32 33.28 -0.31
N ARG A 192 10.31 32.40 -1.32
CA ARG A 192 10.34 32.75 -2.75
C ARG A 192 9.31 33.78 -3.19
N LYS A 193 8.08 33.67 -2.70
CA LYS A 193 6.99 34.56 -3.13
C LYS A 193 7.25 36.02 -2.71
N VAL A 194 7.64 36.21 -1.44
CA VAL A 194 7.93 37.54 -0.89
C VAL A 194 9.12 38.17 -1.61
N VAL A 195 10.20 37.41 -1.80
CA VAL A 195 11.38 37.88 -2.53
C VAL A 195 11.07 38.20 -3.99
N SER A 196 10.24 37.37 -4.64
CA SER A 196 9.80 37.57 -6.02
C SER A 196 9.06 38.89 -6.19
N GLU A 197 8.11 39.17 -5.28
CA GLU A 197 7.32 40.39 -5.28
C GLU A 197 8.18 41.62 -4.96
N ALA A 198 9.06 41.53 -3.97
CA ALA A 198 9.88 42.66 -3.53
C ALA A 198 10.98 43.05 -4.53
N LEU A 199 11.61 42.08 -5.21
CA LEU A 199 12.70 42.35 -6.16
C LEU A 199 12.22 42.50 -7.62
N GLY A 200 10.93 42.24 -7.87
CA GLY A 200 10.35 42.25 -9.22
C GLY A 200 10.92 41.14 -10.10
N VAL A 201 11.14 39.94 -9.54
CA VAL A 201 11.79 38.82 -10.21
C VAL A 201 10.87 37.59 -10.21
N PRO A 202 10.73 36.83 -11.32
CA PRO A 202 9.87 35.65 -11.33
C PRO A 202 10.26 34.58 -10.30
N SER A 203 9.28 34.02 -9.60
CA SER A 203 9.51 32.98 -8.57
C SER A 203 10.17 31.71 -9.11
N ALA A 204 9.95 31.38 -10.39
CA ALA A 204 10.62 30.28 -11.08
C ALA A 204 12.14 30.52 -11.20
N TYR A 205 12.56 31.74 -11.55
CA TYR A 205 13.96 32.12 -11.63
C TYR A 205 14.65 32.05 -10.27
N LEU A 206 13.99 32.53 -9.21
CA LEU A 206 14.48 32.36 -7.83
C LEU A 206 14.66 30.89 -7.46
N SER A 207 13.78 30.01 -7.92
CA SER A 207 13.90 28.58 -7.66
C SER A 207 15.15 27.98 -8.32
N GLN A 208 15.52 28.46 -9.52
CA GLN A 208 16.75 28.04 -10.18
C GLN A 208 17.98 28.51 -9.41
N LEU A 209 18.03 29.80 -9.04
CA LEU A 209 19.13 30.35 -8.24
C LEU A 209 19.29 29.66 -6.87
N ALA A 210 18.19 29.29 -6.21
CA ALA A 210 18.22 28.52 -4.96
C ALA A 210 18.88 27.15 -5.11
N ASN A 211 18.67 26.49 -6.24
CA ASN A 211 19.29 25.20 -6.55
C ASN A 211 20.76 25.36 -6.91
N ASP A 212 21.09 26.37 -7.72
CA ASP A 212 22.45 26.60 -8.19
C ASP A 212 23.36 27.18 -7.10
N GLY A 213 22.75 27.91 -6.16
CA GLY A 213 23.37 28.36 -4.92
C GLY A 213 24.16 29.65 -4.97
N TYR A 214 24.03 30.41 -6.04
CA TYR A 214 24.73 31.67 -6.24
C TYR A 214 23.77 32.85 -6.35
N LEU A 215 24.27 34.04 -6.02
CA LEU A 215 23.60 35.31 -6.23
C LEU A 215 24.11 35.92 -7.56
N PRO A 216 23.24 36.33 -8.50
CA PRO A 216 23.68 36.98 -9.73
C PRO A 216 24.47 38.26 -9.44
N ARG A 217 25.63 38.44 -10.08
CA ARG A 217 26.47 39.63 -9.86
C ARG A 217 25.72 40.94 -10.14
N CYS A 218 24.89 40.95 -11.17
CA CYS A 218 24.10 42.13 -11.55
C CYS A 218 23.15 42.60 -10.44
N TRP A 219 22.81 41.76 -9.46
CA TRP A 219 21.98 42.18 -8.33
C TRP A 219 22.73 43.08 -7.34
N LEU A 220 24.06 42.97 -7.29
CA LEU A 220 24.88 43.93 -6.55
C LEU A 220 24.97 45.27 -7.29
N ASP A 221 24.91 45.24 -8.62
CA ASP A 221 25.03 46.44 -9.44
C ASP A 221 23.71 47.23 -9.52
N ASP A 222 22.56 46.54 -9.46
CA ASP A 222 21.23 47.14 -9.61
C ASP A 222 20.48 47.41 -8.29
N GLY A 223 21.10 47.18 -7.13
CA GLY A 223 20.51 47.44 -5.81
C GLY A 223 19.60 46.33 -5.26
N ARG A 224 19.40 45.23 -6.01
CA ARG A 224 18.55 44.12 -5.56
C ARG A 224 19.17 43.34 -4.42
N ALA A 225 20.49 43.23 -4.36
CA ALA A 225 21.17 42.53 -3.27
C ALA A 225 20.99 43.25 -1.93
N GLU A 226 21.06 44.58 -1.92
CA GLU A 226 20.78 45.42 -0.75
C GLU A 226 19.33 45.25 -0.32
N SER A 227 18.39 45.34 -1.27
CA SER A 227 16.97 45.10 -1.02
C SER A 227 16.73 43.70 -0.45
N PHE A 228 17.42 42.70 -0.98
CA PHE A 228 17.33 41.33 -0.52
C PHE A 228 17.90 41.16 0.89
N ALA A 229 19.06 41.77 1.19
CA ALA A 229 19.64 41.77 2.53
C ALA A 229 18.68 42.39 3.56
N MET A 230 18.06 43.53 3.23
CA MET A 230 17.05 44.18 4.08
C MET A 230 15.86 43.26 4.38
N LEU A 231 15.38 42.49 3.39
CA LEU A 231 14.28 41.54 3.59
C LEU A 231 14.63 40.41 4.57
N THR A 232 15.92 40.07 4.72
CA THR A 232 16.34 39.06 5.70
C THR A 232 16.30 39.54 7.15
N CYS A 233 15.96 40.81 7.40
CA CYS A 233 15.94 41.43 8.73
C CYS A 233 17.29 41.29 9.48
N GLY A 234 18.40 41.37 8.75
CA GLY A 234 19.76 41.28 9.30
C GLY A 234 20.30 39.86 9.48
N ALA A 235 19.57 38.82 9.07
CA ALA A 235 20.07 37.45 9.08
C ALA A 235 21.21 37.24 8.05
N PHE A 236 21.23 38.03 6.97
CA PHE A 236 22.30 38.08 6.00
C PHE A 236 22.64 39.54 5.68
N THR A 237 23.93 39.87 5.74
CA THR A 237 24.45 41.17 5.33
C THR A 237 24.65 41.24 3.82
N LEU A 238 24.82 42.45 3.28
CA LEU A 238 25.20 42.63 1.87
C LEU A 238 26.53 41.90 1.54
N GLU A 239 27.46 41.87 2.48
CA GLU A 239 28.75 41.18 2.32
C GLU A 239 28.57 39.66 2.26
N ASP A 240 27.72 39.08 3.12
CA ASP A 240 27.37 37.66 3.08
C ASP A 240 26.79 37.29 1.71
N LEU A 241 25.87 38.12 1.20
CA LEU A 241 25.25 37.95 -0.11
C LEU A 241 26.27 38.11 -1.25
N ALA A 242 27.17 39.09 -1.17
CA ALA A 242 28.23 39.29 -2.15
C ALA A 242 29.24 38.11 -2.18
N GLY A 243 29.45 37.43 -1.05
CA GLY A 243 30.21 36.19 -0.97
C GLY A 243 29.60 35.06 -1.82
N MET A 244 28.28 35.05 -1.97
CA MET A 244 27.56 34.06 -2.79
C MET A 244 27.71 34.30 -4.30
N CYS A 245 28.13 35.49 -4.74
CA CYS A 245 28.38 35.77 -6.16
C CYS A 245 29.64 35.07 -6.69
N ARG A 246 30.63 34.78 -5.82
CA ARG A 246 31.96 34.29 -6.24
C ARG A 246 31.98 32.80 -6.60
N ALA A 247 31.00 32.03 -6.12
CA ALA A 247 30.94 30.59 -6.33
C ALA A 247 30.59 30.17 -7.78
N ALA A 248 30.12 31.09 -8.62
CA ALA A 248 29.74 30.79 -10.00
C ALA A 248 30.92 30.82 -10.99
N SER A 249 31.88 31.74 -10.81
CA SER A 249 33.03 31.88 -11.71
C SER A 249 34.05 30.75 -11.60
N GLU A 250 34.08 30.02 -10.49
CA GLU A 250 35.01 28.88 -10.28
C GLU A 250 34.51 27.58 -10.93
N LYS A 251 33.20 27.45 -11.20
CA LYS A 251 32.63 26.26 -11.86
C LYS A 251 32.72 26.26 -13.39
N GLU A 252 32.94 27.42 -14.02
CA GLU A 252 33.17 27.51 -15.47
C GLU A 252 34.65 27.28 -15.84
N ALA A 253 35.55 27.27 -14.86
CA ALA A 253 36.99 27.07 -15.05
C ALA A 253 37.49 25.64 -14.77
N ALA A 254 36.59 24.71 -14.41
CA ALA A 254 36.87 23.30 -14.10
C ALA A 254 36.03 22.37 -14.98
#